data_AF-A0A0S6X0N4-F1
#
_entry.id   AF-A0A0S6X0N4-F1
#
_cell.length_a   1.000
_cell.length_b   1.000
_cell.length_c   1.000
_cell.angle_alpha   90.00
_cell.angle_beta   90.00
_cell.angle_gamma   90.00
#
_symmetry.space_group_name_H-M   'P 1'
#
loop_
_entity.id
_entity.type
_entity.pdbx_description
1 polymer ?
#
loop_
_entity_poly.entity_id
_entity_poly.type
_entity_poly.pdbx_seq_one_letter_code
_entity_poly.pdbx_strand_id
1 'polypeptide(L)'
;MTLTKLLKEMKEPYTAHGFRSAFRDWVSETTNHSGDVAEAALAHAVKDKTEAAYRRGNLLEKRRIMMNDWASFCTSPRISR
;
A
#
# COMPACT_ATOMS: atom_id res chain seq x y z
N MET A 1 17.40 -8.83 8.84
CA MET A 1 16.67 -7.94 9.77
C MET A 1 15.32 -7.63 9.14
N THR A 2 14.20 -7.86 9.83
CA THR A 2 12.85 -7.56 9.29
C THR A 2 12.34 -6.23 9.85
N LEU A 3 11.44 -5.55 9.12
CA LEU A 3 10.83 -4.29 9.58
C LEU A 3 10.18 -4.45 10.97
N THR A 4 9.51 -5.58 11.22
CA THR A 4 8.92 -5.89 12.54
C THR A 4 9.94 -5.92 13.66
N LYS A 5 11.14 -6.49 13.42
CA LYS A 5 12.21 -6.52 14.41
C LYS A 5 12.73 -5.10 14.70
N LEU A 6 12.93 -4.29 13.67
CA LEU A 6 13.36 -2.91 13.80
C LEU A 6 12.37 -2.08 14.63
N LEU A 7 11.07 -2.14 14.34
CA LEU A 7 10.04 -1.40 15.09
C LEU A 7 10.02 -1.77 16.57
N LYS A 8 10.20 -3.07 16.87
CA LYS A 8 10.30 -3.55 18.26
C LYS A 8 11.54 -3.01 18.97
N GLU A 9 12.69 -3.00 18.29
CA GLU A 9 13.95 -2.44 18.84
C GLU A 9 13.85 -0.94 19.07
N MET A 10 13.16 -0.22 18.19
CA MET A 10 12.86 1.21 18.33
C MET A 10 11.79 1.51 19.40
N LYS A 11 11.14 0.49 19.97
CA LYS A 11 10.01 0.62 20.90
C LYS A 11 8.83 1.42 20.33
N GLU A 12 8.64 1.33 19.02
CA GLU A 12 7.50 1.95 18.35
C GLU A 12 6.24 1.11 18.57
N PRO A 13 5.07 1.73 18.79
CA PRO A 13 3.81 1.01 18.98
C PRO A 13 3.21 0.47 17.67
N TYR A 14 3.91 0.63 16.55
CA TYR A 14 3.41 0.30 15.21
C TYR A 14 3.83 -1.11 14.77
N THR A 15 3.08 -1.66 13.80
CA THR A 15 3.38 -2.97 13.22
C THR A 15 3.48 -2.91 11.70
N ALA A 16 4.23 -3.84 11.11
CA ALA A 16 4.28 -4.01 9.66
C ALA A 16 2.89 -4.31 9.05
N HIS A 17 1.98 -4.93 9.81
CA HIS A 17 0.60 -5.14 9.36
C HIS A 17 -0.19 -3.83 9.41
N GLY A 18 -0.05 -3.04 10.48
CA GLY A 18 -0.68 -1.73 10.61
C GLY A 18 -0.34 -0.77 9.47
N PHE A 19 0.91 -0.76 9.00
CA PHE A 19 1.28 0.02 7.82
C PHE A 19 0.55 -0.41 6.54
N ARG A 20 0.31 -1.72 6.35
CA ARG A 20 -0.44 -2.23 5.19
C ARG A 20 -1.92 -1.87 5.27
N SER A 21 -2.52 -2.00 6.45
CA SER A 21 -3.91 -1.61 6.69
C SER A 21 -4.11 -0.12 6.43
N ALA A 22 -3.25 0.73 7.02
CA ALA A 22 -3.31 2.18 6.82
C ALA A 22 -3.20 2.58 5.33
N PHE A 23 -2.33 1.91 4.57
CA PHE A 23 -2.25 2.11 3.12
C PHE A 23 -3.55 1.70 2.40
N ARG A 24 -4.15 0.55 2.76
CA ARG A 24 -5.40 0.09 2.15
C ARG A 24 -6.59 0.98 2.47
N ASP A 25 -6.68 1.44 3.70
CA ASP A 25 -7.72 2.36 4.15
C ASP A 25 -7.58 3.69 3.40
N TRP A 26 -6.36 4.24 3.33
CA TRP A 26 -6.09 5.46 2.56
C TRP A 26 -6.51 5.33 1.09
N VAL A 27 -6.11 4.24 0.40
CA VAL A 27 -6.53 4.01 -0.99
C VAL A 27 -8.06 4.01 -1.10
N SER A 28 -8.75 3.30 -0.21
CA SER A 28 -10.20 3.11 -0.28
C SER A 28 -11.01 4.34 0.08
N GLU A 29 -10.53 5.15 1.03
CA GLU A 29 -11.31 6.26 1.61
C GLU A 29 -10.99 7.61 0.97
N THR A 30 -9.79 7.77 0.40
CA THR A 30 -9.28 9.10 0.03
C THR A 30 -8.85 9.22 -1.42
N THR A 31 -8.86 8.13 -2.19
CA THR A 31 -8.36 8.12 -3.57
C THR A 31 -9.34 7.45 -4.52
N ASN A 32 -9.14 7.68 -5.82
CA ASN A 32 -9.84 6.96 -6.89
C ASN A 32 -9.01 5.82 -7.47
N HIS A 33 -7.90 5.44 -6.81
CA HIS A 33 -7.09 4.33 -7.29
C HIS A 33 -7.84 3.01 -7.13
N SER A 34 -7.67 2.10 -8.10
CA SER A 34 -8.29 0.77 -8.00
C SER A 34 -7.67 -0.04 -6.87
N GLY A 35 -8.52 -0.73 -6.10
CA GLY A 35 -8.11 -1.71 -5.09
C GLY A 35 -7.17 -2.77 -5.66
N ASP A 36 -7.34 -3.15 -6.92
CA ASP A 36 -6.49 -4.12 -7.62
C ASP A 36 -5.04 -3.67 -7.76
N VAL A 37 -4.85 -2.38 -8.00
CA VAL A 37 -3.53 -1.76 -8.07
C VAL A 37 -2.90 -1.73 -6.67
N ALA A 38 -3.71 -1.55 -5.62
CA ALA A 38 -3.23 -1.56 -4.24
C ALA A 38 -2.84 -2.96 -3.76
N GLU A 39 -3.65 -3.98 -4.07
CA GLU A 39 -3.30 -5.39 -3.83
C GLU A 39 -2.01 -5.77 -4.57
N ALA A 40 -1.86 -5.34 -5.83
CA ALA A 40 -0.63 -5.55 -6.59
C ALA A 40 0.58 -4.80 -6.00
N ALA A 41 0.38 -3.60 -5.45
CA ALA A 41 1.44 -2.85 -4.75
C ALA A 41 1.90 -3.56 -3.47
N LEU A 42 0.99 -4.24 -2.77
CA LEU A 42 1.28 -5.05 -1.59
C LEU A 42 1.84 -6.45 -1.92
N ALA A 43 2.03 -6.76 -3.20
CA ALA A 43 2.44 -8.08 -3.70
C ALA A 43 1.51 -9.21 -3.22
N HIS A 44 0.23 -8.90 -3.04
CA HIS A 44 -0.77 -9.90 -2.72
C HIS A 44 -1.10 -10.74 -3.97
N ALA A 45 -1.22 -12.04 -3.78
CA ALA A 45 -1.59 -12.95 -4.85
C ALA A 45 -3.08 -12.81 -5.19
N VAL A 46 -3.40 -12.82 -6.48
CA VAL A 46 -4.78 -12.90 -6.97
C VAL A 46 -5.31 -14.30 -6.63
N LYS A 47 -6.37 -14.36 -5.81
CA LYS A 47 -6.92 -15.65 -5.33
C LYS A 47 -7.67 -16.41 -6.44
N ASP A 48 -8.32 -15.67 -7.35
CA ASP A 48 -9.06 -16.26 -8.46
C ASP A 48 -8.10 -16.62 -9.61
N LYS A 49 -7.99 -17.92 -9.91
CA LYS A 49 -7.12 -18.44 -10.98
C LYS A 49 -7.53 -17.96 -12.37
N THR A 50 -8.82 -17.73 -12.59
CA THR A 50 -9.35 -17.20 -13.86
C THR A 50 -8.94 -15.75 -14.02
N GLU A 51 -9.15 -14.93 -12.98
CA GLU A 51 -8.75 -13.53 -13.00
C GLU A 51 -7.22 -13.38 -13.12
N ALA A 52 -6.46 -14.22 -12.43
CA ALA A 52 -5.01 -14.27 -12.53
C ALA A 52 -4.53 -14.57 -13.97
N ALA A 53 -5.22 -15.45 -14.70
CA ALA A 53 -4.88 -15.77 -16.09
C ALA A 53 -5.10 -14.57 -17.03
N TYR A 54 -6.09 -13.71 -16.76
CA TYR A 54 -6.34 -12.50 -17.53
C TYR A 54 -5.47 -11.31 -17.11
N ARG A 55 -5.04 -11.23 -15.83
CA ARG A 55 -4.06 -10.25 -15.33
C ARG A 55 -2.64 -10.62 -15.75
N ARG A 56 -2.35 -10.49 -17.04
CA ARG A 56 -0.99 -10.68 -17.59
C ARG A 56 -0.05 -9.52 -17.28
N GLY A 57 -0.59 -8.33 -16.98
CA GLY A 57 0.18 -7.14 -16.62
C GLY A 57 0.32 -6.96 -15.11
N ASN A 58 1.48 -6.48 -14.66
CA ASN A 58 1.78 -6.17 -13.26
C ASN A 58 1.31 -4.77 -12.80
N LEU A 59 0.56 -4.07 -13.67
CA LEU A 59 0.03 -2.72 -13.45
C LEU A 59 1.11 -1.69 -13.03
N LEU A 60 2.35 -1.87 -13.49
CA LEU A 60 3.52 -1.12 -12.98
C LEU A 60 3.34 0.39 -13.02
N GLU A 61 2.87 0.95 -14.14
CA GLU A 61 2.71 2.40 -14.26
C GLU A 61 1.60 2.94 -13.34
N LYS A 62 0.48 2.21 -13.22
CA LYS A 62 -0.58 2.57 -12.26
C LYS A 62 -0.06 2.51 -10.82
N ARG A 63 0.75 1.50 -10.50
CA ARG A 63 1.41 1.39 -9.18
C ARG A 63 2.35 2.56 -8.95
N ARG A 64 3.13 2.97 -9.95
CA ARG A 64 4.06 4.11 -9.83
C ARG A 64 3.31 5.39 -9.46
N ILE A 65 2.22 5.70 -10.16
CA ILE A 65 1.39 6.88 -9.88
C ILE A 65 0.81 6.80 -8.46
N MET A 66 0.18 5.68 -8.10
CA MET A 66 -0.38 5.47 -6.76
C MET A 66 0.67 5.61 -5.64
N MET A 67 1.87 5.05 -5.82
CA MET A 67 2.93 5.12 -4.83
C MET A 67 3.49 6.54 -4.68
N ASN A 68 3.52 7.32 -5.77
CA ASN A 68 3.89 8.74 -5.70
C ASN A 68 2.85 9.55 -4.90
N ASP A 69 1.56 9.31 -5.14
CA ASP A 69 0.48 9.97 -4.40
C ASP A 69 0.53 9.60 -2.92
N TRP A 70 0.79 8.33 -2.62
CA TRP A 70 0.97 7.85 -1.24
C TRP A 70 2.16 8.52 -0.56
N ALA A 71 3.31 8.59 -1.24
CA ALA A 71 4.50 9.26 -0.72
C ALA A 71 4.22 10.74 -0.44
N SER A 72 3.53 11.42 -1.36
CA SER A 72 3.09 12.80 -1.18
C SER A 72 2.18 12.94 0.04
N PHE A 73 1.19 12.07 0.20
CA PHE A 73 0.30 12.07 1.37
C PHE A 73 1.05 11.89 2.70
N CYS A 74 1.98 10.92 2.77
CA CYS A 74 2.75 10.64 4.00
C CYS A 74 3.73 11.75 4.38
N THR A 75 4.26 12.48 3.39
CA THR A 75 5.32 13.48 3.61
C THR A 75 4.81 14.92 3.59
N SER A 76 3.56 15.13 3.16
CA SER A 76 2.94 16.45 3.17
C SER A 76 2.88 16.99 4.59
N PRO A 77 3.30 18.25 4.83
CA PRO A 77 3.16 18.89 6.12
C PRO A 77 1.70 18.85 6.55
N ARG A 78 1.44 18.33 7.74
CA ARG A 78 0.09 18.40 8.32
C ARG A 78 -0.19 19.87 8.59
N ILE A 79 -1.02 20.50 7.76
CA ILE A 79 -1.51 21.84 8.05
C ILE A 79 -2.35 21.72 9.31
N SER A 80 -1.82 22.20 10.43
CA SER A 80 -2.55 22.30 11.69
C SER A 80 -3.84 23.08 11.43
N ARG A 81 -4.98 22.41 11.58
CA ARG A 81 -6.27 23.10 11.67
C ARG A 81 -6.48 23.57 13.10
#